data_AF-A0A8I1Y904-F1
#
_entry.id   AF-A0A8I1Y904-F1
#
_cell.length_a   1.000
_cell.length_b   1.000
_cell.length_c   1.000
_cell.angle_alpha   90.00
_cell.angle_beta   90.00
_cell.angle_gamma   90.00
#
_symmetry.space_group_name_H-M   'P 1'
#
loop_
_entity.id
_entity.type
_entity.pdbx_description
1 polymer ?
#
loop_
_entity_poly.entity_id
_entity_poly.type
_entity_poly.pdbx_seq_one_letter_code
_entity_poly.pdbx_strand_id
1 'polypeptide(L)' 'MSSISIVHQKLQVEDARLVTVSDLVQDTDGKWLRIVKFYGDPTVNGAPTAFVEVAVRSSSKADLEIQAPGFKF' A
#
# COMPACT_ATOMS: atom_id res chain seq x y z
N MET A 1 -24.31 3.44 -18.91
CA MET A 1 -23.17 4.19 -18.34
C MET A 1 -21.91 3.39 -18.57
N SER A 2 -20.91 3.92 -19.27
CA SER A 2 -19.57 3.31 -19.26
C SER A 2 -18.86 3.76 -18.00
N SER A 3 -18.55 2.83 -17.09
CA SER A 3 -17.65 3.11 -15.97
C SER A 3 -16.24 3.29 -16.53
N ILE A 4 -15.61 4.43 -16.28
CA ILE A 4 -14.16 4.57 -16.49
C ILE A 4 -13.49 3.60 -15.51
N SER A 5 -12.89 2.53 -16.01
CA SER A 5 -12.04 1.66 -15.22
C SER A 5 -10.65 2.29 -15.15
N ILE A 6 -10.17 2.58 -13.94
CA ILE A 6 -8.77 2.92 -13.74
C ILE A 6 -7.98 1.61 -13.93
N VAL A 7 -7.34 1.46 -15.08
CA VAL A 7 -6.59 0.23 -15.41
C VAL A 7 -5.21 0.23 -14.76
N HIS A 8 -4.61 1.41 -14.56
CA HIS A 8 -3.28 1.57 -13.97
C HIS A 8 -3.11 2.96 -13.37
N GLN A 9 -2.46 3.03 -12.21
CA GLN A 9 -2.05 4.27 -11.57
C GLN A 9 -0.63 4.10 -11.01
N LYS A 10 0.28 5.01 -11.40
CA LYS A 10 1.62 5.10 -10.81
C LYS A 10 1.63 6.23 -9.78
N LEU A 11 2.01 5.90 -8.55
CA LEU A 11 2.33 6.89 -7.51
C LEU A 11 3.84 6.94 -7.35
N GLN A 12 4.44 8.10 -7.63
CA GLN A 12 5.87 8.34 -7.39
C GLN A 12 6.03 8.98 -6.02
N VAL A 13 6.78 8.31 -5.13
CA VAL A 13 7.11 8.78 -3.80
C VAL A 13 8.62 8.94 -3.73
N GLU A 14 9.07 10.16 -3.45
CA GLU A 14 10.48 10.50 -3.31
C GLU A 14 10.88 10.54 -1.82
N ASP A 15 12.18 10.42 -1.54
CA ASP A 15 12.73 10.47 -0.18
C ASP A 15 12.18 9.44 0.84
N ALA A 16 11.68 8.30 0.36
CA ALA A 16 11.36 7.17 1.23
C ALA A 16 12.64 6.53 1.80
N ARG A 17 12.68 6.35 3.12
CA ARG A 17 13.77 5.69 3.87
C ARG A 17 13.38 4.32 4.38
N LEU A 18 12.08 4.11 4.60
CA LEU A 18 11.52 2.84 5.03
C LEU A 18 10.14 2.64 4.40
N VAL A 19 9.85 1.40 4.01
CA VAL A 19 8.53 0.97 3.56
C VAL A 19 8.07 -0.15 4.47
N THR A 20 6.86 -0.03 5.01
CA THR A 20 6.21 -1.12 5.75
C THR A 20 4.93 -1.52 5.06
N VAL A 21 4.61 -2.81 5.15
CA VAL A 21 3.40 -3.39 4.59
C VAL A 21 2.66 -4.06 5.72
N SER A 22 1.38 -3.73 5.88
CA SER A 22 0.56 -4.31 6.94
C SER A 22 0.22 -5.78 6.67
N ASP A 23 -0.19 -6.46 7.74
CA ASP A 23 -0.93 -7.70 7.61
C ASP A 23 -2.22 -7.51 6.81
N LEU A 24 -2.71 -8.61 6.24
CA LEU A 24 -4.00 -8.64 5.56
C LEU A 24 -5.11 -8.81 6.59
N VAL A 25 -6.04 -7.87 6.57
CA VAL A 25 -7.23 -7.88 7.42
C VAL A 25 -8.48 -7.76 6.54
N GLN A 26 -9.60 -8.27 7.02
CA GLN A 26 -10.90 -7.96 6.41
C GLN A 26 -11.45 -6.66 6.99
N ASP A 27 -11.98 -5.81 6.12
CA ASP A 27 -12.75 -4.65 6.51
C ASP A 27 -14.22 -5.01 6.80
N THR A 28 -15.00 -4.01 7.22
CA THR A 28 -16.43 -4.17 7.55
C THR A 28 -17.31 -4.56 6.37
N ASP A 29 -16.83 -4.36 5.14
CA ASP A 29 -17.55 -4.71 3.91
C ASP A 29 -17.16 -6.12 3.41
N GLY A 30 -16.36 -6.87 4.21
CA GLY A 30 -15.87 -8.21 3.87
C GLY A 30 -14.76 -8.24 2.82
N LYS A 31 -14.25 -7.08 2.41
CA LYS A 31 -13.10 -7.00 1.49
C LYS A 31 -11.81 -7.13 2.27
N TRP A 32 -10.78 -7.64 1.60
CA TRP A 32 -9.43 -7.68 2.14
C TRP A 32 -8.77 -6.32 1.97
N LEU A 33 -8.07 -5.86 3.00
CA LEU A 33 -7.35 -4.61 3.07
C LEU A 33 -5.89 -4.88 3.41
N ARG A 34 -5.00 -4.16 2.72
CA ARG A 34 -3.59 -4.04 3.06
C ARG A 34 -3.16 -2.59 2.91
N ILE A 35 -2.30 -2.15 3.81
CA ILE A 35 -1.77 -0.80 3.83
C ILE A 35 -0.27 -0.84 3.56
N VAL A 36 0.18 0.01 2.65
CA VAL A 36 1.61 0.28 2.42
C VAL A 36 1.91 1.67 2.95
N LYS A 37 2.87 1.76 3.88
CA LYS A 37 3.31 3.02 4.49
C LYS A 37 4.72 3.34 4.06
N PHE A 38 4.95 4.61 3.72
CA PHE A 38 6.26 5.14 3.38
C PHE A 38 6.67 6.14 4.47
N TYR A 39 7.86 5.93 5.02
CA TYR A 39 8.46 6.76 6.05
C TYR A 39 9.68 7.46 5.46
N GLY A 40 9.86 8.72 5.83
CA GLY A 40 11.02 9.53 5.43
C GLY A 40 11.79 9.97 6.66
N ASP A 41 12.46 11.10 6.53
CA ASP A 41 13.17 11.74 7.64
C ASP A 41 12.28 12.45 8.69
N PRO A 42 10.99 12.83 8.46
CA PRO A 42 10.24 13.52 9.50
C PRO A 42 9.91 12.58 10.68
N THR A 43 10.47 12.92 11.84
CA THR A 43 10.07 12.35 13.13
C THR A 43 9.12 13.31 13.84
N VAL A 44 7.87 12.90 14.08
CA VAL A 44 6.94 13.65 14.92
C VAL A 44 7.01 13.07 16.32
N ASN A 45 7.27 13.91 17.32
CA ASN A 45 7.41 13.48 18.72
C ASN A 45 8.44 12.34 18.92
N GLY A 46 9.52 12.35 18.13
CA GLY A 46 10.59 11.35 18.20
C GLY A 46 10.26 9.98 17.57
N ALA A 47 9.09 9.82 16.94
CA ALA A 47 8.71 8.59 16.26
C ALA A 47 8.74 8.78 14.72
N PRO A 48 9.26 7.80 13.95
CA PRO A 48 9.13 7.78 12.50
C PRO A 48 7.66 7.90 12.11
N THR A 49 7.33 8.95 11.34
CA THR A 49 5.96 9.20 10.90
C THR A 49 5.85 8.89 9.42
N ALA A 50 4.85 8.08 9.05
CA ALA A 50 4.57 7.82 7.65
C ALA A 50 4.09 9.13 6.99
N PHE A 51 4.73 9.52 5.90
CA PHE A 51 4.33 10.71 5.15
C PHE A 51 3.43 10.36 3.95
N VAL A 52 3.38 9.09 3.57
CA VAL A 52 2.43 8.53 2.60
C VAL A 52 1.89 7.20 3.12
N GLU A 53 0.58 7.02 2.99
CA GLU A 53 -0.12 5.79 3.33
C GLU A 53 -1.07 5.42 2.19
N VAL A 54 -0.92 4.22 1.63
CA VAL A 54 -1.73 3.72 0.51
C VAL A 54 -2.52 2.50 0.97
N ALA A 55 -3.84 2.65 1.02
CA ALA A 55 -4.77 1.57 1.32
C ALA A 55 -5.17 0.85 0.03
N VAL A 56 -4.96 -0.47 -0.01
CA VAL A 56 -5.29 -1.33 -1.16
C VAL A 56 -6.35 -2.33 -0.73
N ARG A 57 -7.46 -2.40 -1.49
CA ARG A 57 -8.61 -3.26 -1.19
C ARG A 57 -8.88 -4.23 -2.34
N SER A 58 -9.20 -5.49 -2.02
CA SER A 58 -9.67 -6.49 -2.99
C SER A 58 -10.76 -7.38 -2.40
N SER A 59 -11.60 -7.97 -3.24
CA SER A 59 -12.52 -9.05 -2.87
C SER A 59 -11.81 -10.36 -2.55
N SER A 60 -10.58 -10.55 -3.04
CA SER A 60 -9.79 -11.78 -2.86
C SER A 60 -8.54 -11.50 -2.03
N LYS A 61 -8.28 -12.37 -1.05
CA LYS A 61 -7.09 -12.29 -0.19
C LYS A 61 -5.81 -12.46 -1.00
N ALA A 62 -5.80 -13.42 -1.90
CA ALA A 62 -4.65 -13.82 -2.70
C ALA A 62 -4.15 -12.67 -3.60
N ASP A 63 -5.06 -11.82 -4.08
CA ASP A 63 -4.72 -10.67 -4.93
C ASP A 63 -3.85 -9.64 -4.20
N LEU A 64 -3.93 -9.61 -2.87
CA LEU A 64 -3.17 -8.68 -2.05
C LEU A 64 -1.95 -9.31 -1.40
N GLU A 65 -1.70 -10.62 -1.59
CA GLU A 65 -0.50 -11.27 -1.07
C GLU A 65 0.76 -10.67 -1.69
N ILE A 66 1.79 -10.44 -0.87
CA ILE A 66 3.05 -9.90 -1.38
C ILE A 66 3.67 -10.99 -2.24
N GLN A 67 3.66 -10.79 -3.55
CA GLN A 67 4.49 -11.57 -4.43
C GLN A 67 5.93 -11.08 -4.23
N ALA A 68 6.78 -11.94 -3.69
CA ALA A 68 8.22 -11.65 -3.69
C ALA A 68 8.60 -11.29 -5.13
N PRO A 69 9.29 -10.16 -5.37
CA PRO A 69 9.69 -9.83 -6.72
C PRO A 69 10.53 -10.98 -7.26
N GLY A 70 10.03 -11.65 -8.30
CA GLY A 70 10.87 -12.47 -9.15
C GLY A 70 11.82 -11.51 -9.85
N PHE A 71 12.94 -11.20 -9.20
CA PHE A 71 13.96 -10.28 -9.69
C PHE A 71 14.28 -10.60 -11.16
N LYS A 72 13.89 -9.71 -12.08
CA LYS A 72 14.51 -9.58 -13.40
C LYS A 72 14.64 -8.09 -13.67
N PHE A 73 15.89 -7.65 -13.73
CA PHE A 73 16.34 -6.30 -14.04
C PHE A 73 15.76 -5.79 -15.37
#